data_AF-A0A923QMZ8-F1
#
_entry.id   AF-A0A923QMZ8-F1
#
_cell.length_a   1.000
_cell.length_b   1.000
_cell.length_c   1.000
_cell.angle_alpha   90.00
_cell.angle_beta   90.00
_cell.angle_gamma   90.00
#
_symmetry.space_group_name_H-M   'P 1'
#
loop_
_entity.id
_entity.type
_entity.pdbx_description
1 polymer ?
#
loop_
_entity_poly.entity_id
_entity_poly.type
_entity_poly.pdbx_seq_one_letter_code
_entity_poly.pdbx_strand_id
1 'polypeptide(L)'
;MVNFNELMTVCKETSKITGKVVDDFLLYYAAQRERLNKEMDQRLLPFRLAVKEFDKTWINLIKAQYIGHRIFKKNGFIKKYLNHAAIKELLPEQQTFLEQQSAIPWKYSFTRITGNPAIDFYEMEDAFTAEKYLIYSPSISQILSKESILLWFNLIGFNGSCWQTYGPVNSFSSFGPDDIFFFATELNPTIETDDALMADVENNPLPYLMLISGSRYPVTMNGEDEILQVFTEQRLESFDSSEIKKEFKVEYAQGIYRIGIEPWNDSPHFAQAFYVEDQKKLVVSSLTDRGYDALVTKLNKHAFGLQAAPDIRVRLQMLISIKHILGKEVRLNTYEAVFKTEPDLAAEHELDKLNKLLALALPVINAGQEPDFRALAKEVGVDEETAQELIKHLLISTNKFK
;
A
#
# COMPACT_ATOMS: atom_id res chain seq x y z
N MET A 1 34.25 -13.69 -4.34
CA MET A 1 32.92 -14.30 -4.13
C MET A 1 32.54 -14.05 -2.68
N VAL A 2 31.34 -13.55 -2.41
CA VAL A 2 30.90 -13.21 -1.03
C VAL A 2 30.72 -14.49 -0.22
N ASN A 3 31.28 -14.56 0.99
CA ASN A 3 31.10 -15.71 1.88
C ASN A 3 29.85 -15.52 2.76
N PHE A 4 28.71 -16.04 2.30
CA PHE A 4 27.43 -15.89 3.01
C PHE A 4 27.37 -16.63 4.36
N ASN A 5 28.21 -17.64 4.59
CA ASN A 5 28.26 -18.33 5.89
C ASN A 5 28.89 -17.46 6.98
N GLU A 6 29.96 -16.73 6.63
CA GLU A 6 30.58 -15.75 7.52
C GLU A 6 29.62 -14.58 7.79
N LEU A 7 28.99 -14.04 6.75
CA LEU A 7 27.97 -12.98 6.90
C LEU A 7 26.81 -13.42 7.80
N MET A 8 26.32 -14.65 7.64
CA MET A 8 25.24 -15.16 8.48
C MET A 8 25.65 -15.24 9.96
N THR A 9 26.91 -15.60 10.24
CA THR A 9 27.43 -15.61 11.62
C THR A 9 27.39 -14.21 12.22
N VAL A 10 27.89 -13.20 11.49
CA VAL A 10 27.86 -11.80 11.92
C VAL A 10 26.42 -11.31 12.15
N CYS A 11 25.49 -11.63 11.24
CA CYS A 11 24.10 -11.23 11.36
C CYS A 11 23.43 -11.84 12.60
N LYS A 12 23.68 -13.13 12.87
CA LYS A 12 23.12 -13.83 14.04
C LYS A 12 23.71 -13.33 15.35
N GLU A 13 25.00 -13.02 15.39
CA GLU A 13 25.63 -12.40 16.55
C GLU A 13 25.08 -11.00 16.81
N THR A 14 24.96 -10.19 15.76
CA THR A 14 24.35 -8.86 15.85
C THR A 14 22.91 -8.95 16.35
N SER A 15 22.09 -9.85 15.83
CA SER A 15 20.71 -10.05 16.31
C SER A 15 20.65 -10.41 17.80
N LYS A 16 21.59 -11.21 18.31
CA LYS A 16 21.68 -11.52 19.75
C LYS A 16 22.03 -10.28 20.58
N ILE A 17 22.96 -9.45 20.09
CA ILE A 17 23.33 -8.19 20.77
C ILE A 17 22.17 -7.21 20.73
N THR A 18 21.48 -7.06 19.59
CA THR A 18 20.28 -6.24 19.44
C THR A 18 19.21 -6.64 20.46
N GLY A 19 18.92 -7.93 20.63
CA GLY A 19 17.97 -8.40 21.63
C GLY A 19 18.34 -7.95 23.06
N LYS A 20 19.59 -8.16 23.46
CA LYS A 20 20.05 -7.82 24.82
C LYS A 20 20.16 -6.32 25.08
N VAL A 21 20.63 -5.56 24.09
CA VAL A 21 20.99 -4.15 24.28
C VAL A 21 19.85 -3.23 23.88
N VAL A 22 19.22 -3.49 22.74
CA VAL A 22 18.13 -2.66 22.24
C VAL A 22 16.84 -3.08 22.89
N ASP A 23 16.41 -4.33 22.70
CA ASP A 23 15.07 -4.77 23.07
C ASP A 23 14.88 -4.83 24.59
N ASP A 24 15.84 -5.43 25.30
CA ASP A 24 15.75 -5.64 26.76
C ASP A 24 16.09 -4.38 27.58
N PHE A 25 16.73 -3.38 26.98
CA PHE A 25 17.23 -2.22 27.72
C PHE A 25 16.94 -0.88 27.05
N LEU A 26 17.53 -0.61 25.88
CA LEU A 26 17.56 0.75 25.33
C LEU A 26 16.18 1.26 24.95
N LEU A 27 15.29 0.39 24.45
CA LEU A 27 13.91 0.76 24.15
C LEU A 27 13.20 1.33 25.40
N TYR A 28 13.24 0.60 26.52
CA TYR A 28 12.60 1.02 27.76
C TYR A 28 13.25 2.28 28.33
N TYR A 29 14.58 2.32 28.28
CA TYR A 29 15.37 3.45 28.73
C TYR A 29 14.99 4.75 28.00
N ALA A 30 14.97 4.70 26.66
CA ALA A 30 14.60 5.84 25.82
C ALA A 30 13.11 6.20 25.95
N ALA A 31 12.23 5.19 26.00
CA ALA A 31 10.79 5.39 26.12
C ALA A 31 10.41 6.15 27.39
N GLN A 32 11.06 5.82 28.52
CA GLN A 32 10.83 6.52 29.79
C GLN A 32 11.46 7.92 29.77
N ARG A 33 12.71 8.04 29.34
CA ARG A 33 13.48 9.28 29.44
C ARG A 33 12.98 10.38 28.50
N GLU A 34 12.62 10.02 27.28
CA GLU A 34 12.14 10.98 26.26
C GLU A 34 10.61 10.94 26.13
N ARG A 35 9.91 10.17 26.97
CA ARG A 35 8.44 10.04 26.98
C ARG A 35 7.87 9.53 25.65
N LEU A 36 8.62 8.69 24.92
CA LEU A 36 8.23 8.22 23.59
C LEU A 36 6.95 7.39 23.60
N ASN A 37 6.66 6.69 24.69
CA ASN A 37 5.37 5.99 24.84
C ASN A 37 4.19 6.97 24.76
N LYS A 38 4.28 8.08 25.49
CA LYS A 38 3.23 9.11 25.49
C LYS A 38 3.14 9.81 24.13
N GLU A 39 4.29 10.13 23.53
CA GLU A 39 4.33 10.71 22.19
C GLU A 39 3.63 9.79 21.17
N MET A 40 3.94 8.49 21.21
CA MET A 40 3.36 7.55 20.27
C MET A 40 1.87 7.36 20.49
N ASP A 41 1.39 7.25 21.74
CA ASP A 41 -0.04 7.15 22.02
C ASP A 41 -0.80 8.37 21.47
N GLN A 42 -0.21 9.56 21.54
CA GLN A 42 -0.77 10.78 20.95
C GLN A 42 -0.77 10.72 19.42
N ARG A 43 0.32 10.25 18.81
CA ARG A 43 0.44 10.15 17.35
C ARG A 43 -0.41 9.03 16.73
N LEU A 44 -0.75 8.00 17.49
CA LEU A 44 -1.65 6.92 17.04
C LEU A 44 -3.13 7.32 17.10
N LEU A 45 -3.48 8.35 17.88
CA LEU A 45 -4.87 8.75 18.09
C LEU A 45 -5.66 9.05 16.79
N PRO A 46 -5.08 9.73 15.77
CA PRO A 46 -5.76 9.93 14.48
C PRO A 46 -6.10 8.61 13.78
N PHE A 47 -5.29 7.57 13.96
CA PHE A 47 -5.41 6.26 13.30
C PHE A 47 -6.17 5.24 14.14
N ARG A 48 -6.94 5.68 15.15
CA ARG A 48 -7.64 4.79 16.09
C ARG A 48 -8.57 3.75 15.45
N LEU A 49 -9.06 4.00 14.23
CA LEU A 49 -9.88 3.03 13.51
C LEU A 49 -9.03 1.84 13.06
N ALA A 50 -7.92 2.10 12.37
CA ALA A 50 -6.92 1.08 12.00
C ALA A 50 -6.30 0.40 13.22
N VAL A 51 -5.95 1.17 14.26
CA VAL A 51 -5.32 0.64 15.47
C VAL A 51 -6.19 -0.40 16.19
N LYS A 52 -7.52 -0.31 16.11
CA LYS A 52 -8.45 -1.24 16.78
C LYS A 52 -8.45 -2.64 16.18
N GLU A 53 -8.01 -2.80 14.94
CA GLU A 53 -7.97 -4.11 14.27
C GLU A 53 -6.74 -4.93 14.66
N PHE A 54 -5.72 -4.26 15.20
CA PHE A 54 -4.51 -4.93 15.66
C PHE A 54 -4.67 -5.46 17.07
N ASP A 55 -4.15 -6.67 17.29
CA ASP A 55 -3.95 -7.15 18.65
C ASP A 55 -2.90 -6.30 19.38
N LYS A 56 -2.92 -6.38 20.71
CA LYS A 56 -2.02 -5.60 21.57
C LYS A 56 -0.55 -5.94 21.33
N THR A 57 -0.25 -7.19 20.96
CA THR A 57 1.13 -7.64 20.69
C THR A 57 1.68 -6.91 19.47
N TRP A 58 0.89 -6.81 18.40
CA TRP A 58 1.24 -6.04 17.22
C TRP A 58 1.48 -4.57 17.57
N ILE A 59 0.56 -3.92 18.28
CA ILE A 59 0.77 -2.51 18.69
C ILE A 59 2.08 -2.34 19.48
N ASN A 60 2.44 -3.29 20.34
CA ASN A 60 3.72 -3.26 21.05
C ASN A 60 4.94 -3.41 20.12
N LEU A 61 4.85 -4.23 19.07
CA LEU A 61 5.92 -4.36 18.08
C LEU A 61 6.08 -3.09 17.22
N ILE A 62 4.98 -2.44 16.82
CA ILE A 62 5.03 -1.12 16.15
C ILE A 62 5.68 -0.10 17.09
N LYS A 63 5.31 -0.13 18.39
CA LYS A 63 5.92 0.71 19.42
C LYS A 63 7.43 0.52 19.53
N ALA A 64 7.87 -0.73 19.63
CA ALA A 64 9.29 -1.07 19.69
C ALA A 64 10.03 -0.56 18.45
N GLN A 65 9.49 -0.82 17.26
CA GLN A 65 10.09 -0.37 16.00
C GLN A 65 10.19 1.16 15.90
N TYR A 66 9.11 1.87 16.25
CA TYR A 66 9.10 3.33 16.28
C TYR A 66 10.14 3.90 17.26
N ILE A 67 10.23 3.34 18.47
CA ILE A 67 11.21 3.77 19.47
C ILE A 67 12.64 3.49 18.98
N GLY A 68 12.88 2.29 18.41
CA GLY A 68 14.15 1.93 17.79
C GLY A 68 14.57 2.94 16.71
N HIS A 69 13.65 3.31 15.82
CA HIS A 69 13.88 4.36 14.84
C HIS A 69 14.24 5.70 15.51
N ARG A 70 13.49 6.14 16.51
CA ARG A 70 13.78 7.41 17.21
C ARG A 70 15.14 7.43 17.90
N ILE A 71 15.62 6.28 18.37
CA ILE A 71 16.95 6.15 18.97
C ILE A 71 18.03 6.26 17.90
N PHE A 72 17.93 5.46 16.83
CA PHE A 72 19.03 5.23 15.89
C PHE A 72 18.94 6.01 14.57
N LYS A 73 17.85 6.72 14.29
CA LYS A 73 17.75 7.53 13.07
C LYS A 73 18.75 8.67 13.04
N LYS A 74 18.86 9.33 11.87
CA LYS A 74 19.70 10.51 11.71
C LYS A 74 19.26 11.58 12.73
N ASN A 75 20.22 12.08 13.51
CA ASN A 75 19.98 13.00 14.62
C ASN A 75 19.08 12.42 15.75
N GLY A 76 19.02 11.09 15.87
CA GLY A 76 18.33 10.38 16.94
C GLY A 76 19.05 10.44 18.29
N PHE A 77 18.47 9.78 19.28
CA PHE A 77 18.93 9.87 20.67
C PHE A 77 20.20 9.08 20.99
N ILE A 78 20.64 8.16 20.14
CA ILE A 78 21.79 7.29 20.46
C ILE A 78 23.05 8.08 20.83
N LYS A 79 23.37 9.14 20.10
CA LYS A 79 24.56 9.99 20.37
C LYS A 79 24.50 10.67 21.74
N LYS A 80 23.30 11.01 22.22
CA LYS A 80 23.08 11.54 23.58
C LYS A 80 23.33 10.46 24.64
N TYR A 81 23.03 9.20 24.33
CA TYR A 81 23.13 8.09 25.28
C TYR A 81 24.52 7.49 25.39
N LEU A 82 25.33 7.48 24.34
CA LEU A 82 26.69 6.90 24.37
C LEU A 82 27.56 7.42 25.53
N ASN A 83 27.36 8.66 25.97
CA ASN A 83 28.12 9.25 27.07
C ASN A 83 27.50 9.03 28.46
N HIS A 84 26.34 8.38 28.55
CA HIS A 84 25.58 8.21 29.79
C HIS A 84 26.12 7.06 30.65
N ALA A 85 26.08 7.21 31.98
CA ALA A 85 26.59 6.22 32.93
C ALA A 85 26.01 4.81 32.69
N ALA A 86 24.69 4.71 32.55
CA ALA A 86 24.01 3.44 32.27
C ALA A 86 24.47 2.73 30.97
N ILE A 87 25.00 3.46 29.99
CA ILE A 87 25.53 2.88 28.75
C ILE A 87 27.00 2.47 28.93
N LYS A 88 27.77 3.24 29.71
CA LYS A 88 29.16 2.93 30.05
C LYS A 88 29.32 1.68 30.93
N GLU A 89 28.26 1.26 31.60
CA GLU A 89 28.19 0.02 32.39
C GLU A 89 27.95 -1.23 31.52
N LEU A 90 27.59 -1.08 30.24
CA LEU A 90 27.44 -2.21 29.32
C LEU A 90 28.78 -2.88 29.02
N LEU A 91 28.75 -4.12 28.53
CA LEU A 91 29.96 -4.83 28.12
C LEU A 91 30.64 -4.12 26.94
N PRO A 92 31.98 -4.23 26.78
CA PRO A 92 32.70 -3.56 25.69
C PRO A 92 32.15 -3.85 24.28
N GLU A 93 31.73 -5.10 24.03
CA GLU A 93 31.11 -5.51 22.75
C GLU A 93 29.78 -4.79 22.48
N GLN A 94 28.99 -4.54 23.53
CA GLN A 94 27.70 -3.87 23.45
C GLN A 94 27.88 -2.37 23.22
N GLN A 95 28.89 -1.76 23.86
CA GLN A 95 29.26 -0.36 23.63
C GLN A 95 29.73 -0.16 22.18
N THR A 96 30.60 -1.05 21.70
CA THR A 96 31.10 -1.04 20.30
C THR A 96 29.95 -1.15 19.32
N PHE A 97 29.00 -2.05 19.56
CA PHE A 97 27.79 -2.18 18.76
C PHE A 97 27.01 -0.85 18.70
N LEU A 98 26.75 -0.21 19.85
CA LEU A 98 26.00 1.05 19.89
C LEU A 98 26.74 2.20 19.18
N GLU A 99 28.06 2.25 19.28
CA GLU A 99 28.88 3.22 18.54
C GLU A 99 28.74 3.01 17.03
N GLN A 100 28.81 1.76 16.56
CA GLN A 100 28.60 1.42 15.15
C GLN A 100 27.20 1.81 14.66
N GLN A 101 26.15 1.47 15.42
CA GLN A 101 24.77 1.86 15.10
C GLN A 101 24.55 3.37 15.13
N SER A 102 25.37 4.13 15.88
CA SER A 102 25.31 5.59 15.89
C SER A 102 25.96 6.25 14.67
N ALA A 103 26.86 5.53 14.00
CA ALA A 103 27.60 6.01 12.84
C ALA A 103 26.78 5.88 11.55
N ILE A 104 26.03 4.77 11.40
CA ILE A 104 25.15 4.51 10.26
C ILE A 104 23.71 4.46 10.76
N PRO A 105 22.93 5.55 10.53
CA PRO A 105 21.60 5.64 11.07
C PRO A 105 20.65 4.57 10.56
N TRP A 106 19.71 4.18 11.42
CA TRP A 106 18.58 3.36 10.99
C TRP A 106 17.63 4.20 10.16
N LYS A 107 17.04 3.59 9.13
CA LYS A 107 16.09 4.24 8.23
C LYS A 107 14.97 3.30 7.88
N TYR A 108 13.81 3.87 7.61
CA TYR A 108 12.74 3.16 6.94
C TYR A 108 13.01 3.10 5.44
N SER A 109 12.61 2.01 4.80
CA SER A 109 12.82 1.84 3.37
C SER A 109 11.66 1.07 2.75
N PHE A 110 11.21 1.55 1.60
CA PHE A 110 10.25 0.88 0.74
C PHE A 110 11.01 0.15 -0.35
N THR A 111 11.02 -1.18 -0.33
CA THR A 111 11.93 -1.95 -1.19
C THR A 111 11.25 -3.01 -2.02
N ARG A 112 11.88 -3.32 -3.15
CA ARG A 112 11.64 -4.53 -3.95
C ARG A 112 12.84 -5.46 -3.85
N ILE A 113 12.59 -6.77 -3.88
CA ILE A 113 13.65 -7.77 -3.99
C ILE A 113 14.07 -7.85 -5.46
N THR A 114 15.35 -7.64 -5.74
CA THR A 114 15.95 -7.77 -7.07
C THR A 114 16.73 -9.08 -7.24
N GLY A 115 17.09 -9.74 -6.13
CA GLY A 115 17.86 -10.97 -6.13
C GLY A 115 17.82 -11.69 -4.78
N ASN A 116 18.08 -13.00 -4.80
CA ASN A 116 18.17 -13.85 -3.61
C ASN A 116 19.46 -14.69 -3.70
N PRO A 117 20.63 -14.09 -3.39
CA PRO A 117 21.92 -14.75 -3.61
C PRO A 117 22.23 -15.88 -2.62
N ALA A 118 21.55 -15.95 -1.47
CA ALA A 118 21.70 -17.01 -0.48
C ALA A 118 20.48 -17.06 0.46
N ILE A 119 20.28 -18.17 1.18
CA ILE A 119 19.18 -18.33 2.14
C ILE A 119 19.15 -17.16 3.14
N ASP A 120 17.98 -16.56 3.30
CA ASP A 120 17.71 -15.37 4.14
C ASP A 120 18.44 -14.08 3.71
N PHE A 121 19.16 -14.08 2.58
CA PHE A 121 19.83 -12.90 2.03
C PHE A 121 19.15 -12.42 0.75
N TYR A 122 18.84 -11.13 0.70
CA TYR A 122 18.13 -10.52 -0.41
C TYR A 122 18.84 -9.27 -0.90
N GLU A 123 19.00 -9.15 -2.21
CA GLU A 123 19.34 -7.88 -2.86
C GLU A 123 18.05 -7.06 -2.93
N MET A 124 18.11 -5.87 -2.36
CA MET A 124 16.99 -4.94 -2.25
C MET A 124 17.30 -3.68 -3.05
N GLU A 125 16.28 -3.13 -3.69
CA GLU A 125 16.29 -1.80 -4.29
C GLU A 125 15.18 -0.97 -3.64
N ASP A 126 15.56 0.14 -3.02
CA ASP A 126 14.59 1.11 -2.48
C ASP A 126 13.88 1.81 -3.63
N ALA A 127 12.55 1.79 -3.60
CA ALA A 127 11.70 2.19 -4.71
C ALA A 127 11.67 3.70 -4.97
N PHE A 128 12.14 4.52 -4.03
CA PHE A 128 12.10 5.98 -4.11
C PHE A 128 13.50 6.59 -4.19
N THR A 129 14.51 5.92 -3.64
CA THR A 129 15.91 6.40 -3.66
C THR A 129 16.78 5.65 -4.66
N ALA A 130 16.29 4.55 -5.23
CA ALA A 130 17.03 3.61 -6.08
C ALA A 130 18.29 3.01 -5.41
N GLU A 131 18.44 3.17 -4.09
CA GLU A 131 19.56 2.63 -3.33
C GLU A 131 19.49 1.10 -3.32
N LYS A 132 20.62 0.47 -3.66
CA LYS A 132 20.75 -0.98 -3.70
C LYS A 132 21.58 -1.49 -2.54
N TYR A 133 21.10 -2.53 -1.87
CA TYR A 133 21.82 -3.11 -0.75
C TYR A 133 21.45 -4.57 -0.49
N LEU A 134 22.33 -5.26 0.23
CA LEU A 134 22.09 -6.62 0.72
C LEU A 134 21.45 -6.56 2.11
N ILE A 135 20.33 -7.27 2.29
CA ILE A 135 19.68 -7.43 3.59
C ILE A 135 19.68 -8.91 4.01
N TYR A 136 19.87 -9.14 5.31
CA TYR A 136 19.61 -10.43 5.95
C TYR A 136 18.30 -10.37 6.73
N SER A 137 17.33 -11.24 6.40
CA SER A 137 16.06 -11.34 7.10
C SER A 137 15.40 -12.72 6.95
N PRO A 138 15.46 -13.59 7.98
CA PRO A 138 14.73 -14.86 7.98
C PRO A 138 13.21 -14.70 7.90
N SER A 139 12.68 -13.57 8.39
CA SER A 139 11.26 -13.25 8.29
C SER A 139 10.80 -13.05 6.84
N ILE A 140 11.63 -12.44 5.99
CA ILE A 140 11.34 -12.33 4.55
C ILE A 140 11.22 -13.73 3.93
N SER A 141 12.14 -14.65 4.23
CA SER A 141 12.05 -16.05 3.75
C SER A 141 10.75 -16.74 4.16
N GLN A 142 10.31 -16.55 5.41
CA GLN A 142 9.08 -17.15 5.93
C GLN A 142 7.80 -16.56 5.30
N ILE A 143 7.82 -15.28 4.94
CA ILE A 143 6.70 -14.61 4.28
C ILE A 143 6.65 -15.04 2.81
N LEU A 144 7.78 -15.04 2.10
CA LEU A 144 7.88 -15.44 0.70
C LEU A 144 7.51 -16.91 0.45
N SER A 145 7.60 -17.77 1.47
CA SER A 145 7.16 -19.17 1.35
C SER A 145 5.63 -19.32 1.30
N LYS A 146 4.87 -18.24 1.53
CA LYS A 146 3.40 -18.23 1.65
C LYS A 146 2.73 -17.23 0.74
N GLU A 147 3.40 -16.10 0.47
CA GLU A 147 2.77 -14.93 -0.15
C GLU A 147 3.66 -14.38 -1.27
N SER A 148 3.01 -13.87 -2.32
CA SER A 148 3.67 -13.09 -3.36
C SER A 148 3.64 -11.61 -2.98
N ILE A 149 4.81 -11.01 -2.79
CA ILE A 149 4.96 -9.65 -2.27
C ILE A 149 5.44 -8.70 -3.36
N LEU A 150 4.75 -7.57 -3.52
CA LEU A 150 5.12 -6.52 -4.48
C LEU A 150 6.08 -5.49 -3.89
N LEU A 151 5.89 -5.14 -2.62
CA LEU A 151 6.65 -4.11 -1.94
C LEU A 151 6.82 -4.45 -0.47
N TRP A 152 7.96 -4.08 0.11
CA TRP A 152 8.24 -4.23 1.53
C TRP A 152 8.44 -2.88 2.18
N PHE A 153 8.07 -2.73 3.45
CA PHE A 153 8.36 -1.53 4.24
C PHE A 153 8.96 -1.90 5.59
N ASN A 154 10.26 -1.63 5.73
CA ASN A 154 11.03 -2.13 6.86
C ASN A 154 11.88 -1.03 7.48
N LEU A 155 11.99 -1.04 8.81
CA LEU A 155 13.08 -0.38 9.50
C LEU A 155 14.33 -1.24 9.38
N ILE A 156 15.42 -0.66 8.90
CA ILE A 156 16.68 -1.37 8.68
C ILE A 156 17.84 -0.70 9.42
N GLY A 157 18.76 -1.53 9.93
CA GLY A 157 20.02 -1.12 10.52
C GLY A 157 21.20 -1.85 9.88
N PHE A 158 22.33 -1.17 9.76
CA PHE A 158 23.55 -1.75 9.18
C PHE A 158 24.44 -2.34 10.27
N ASN A 159 24.83 -3.59 10.13
CA ASN A 159 25.61 -4.31 11.14
C ASN A 159 27.15 -4.25 10.93
N GLY A 160 27.62 -3.45 9.97
CA GLY A 160 29.02 -3.41 9.56
C GLY A 160 29.30 -4.21 8.28
N SER A 161 28.44 -5.18 7.95
CA SER A 161 28.62 -6.10 6.81
C SER A 161 27.43 -6.12 5.86
N CYS A 162 26.20 -6.07 6.38
CA CYS A 162 24.97 -5.94 5.58
C CYS A 162 23.86 -5.26 6.40
N TRP A 163 22.72 -5.02 5.76
CA TRP A 163 21.53 -4.51 6.45
C TRP A 163 20.76 -5.64 7.12
N GLN A 164 20.02 -5.33 8.18
CA GLN A 164 19.10 -6.24 8.86
C GLN A 164 17.78 -5.52 9.15
N THR A 165 16.66 -6.23 9.01
CA THR A 165 15.35 -5.74 9.42
C THR A 165 15.26 -5.69 10.95
N TYR A 166 14.61 -4.65 11.49
CA TYR A 166 14.29 -4.55 12.91
C TYR A 166 12.79 -4.39 13.15
N GLY A 167 12.26 -5.15 14.11
CA GLY A 167 10.84 -5.14 14.44
C GLY A 167 10.00 -5.85 13.36
N PRO A 168 8.73 -5.46 13.21
CA PRO A 168 7.85 -6.03 12.20
C PRO A 168 8.34 -5.81 10.77
N VAL A 169 8.25 -6.87 9.96
CA VAL A 169 8.54 -6.84 8.53
C VAL A 169 7.22 -6.65 7.78
N ASN A 170 6.97 -5.45 7.26
CA ASN A 170 5.73 -5.18 6.54
C ASN A 170 5.92 -5.57 5.07
N SER A 171 5.01 -6.39 4.59
CA SER A 171 4.95 -6.86 3.21
C SER A 171 3.62 -6.42 2.62
N PHE A 172 3.61 -6.02 1.36
CA PHE A 172 2.40 -5.59 0.66
C PHE A 172 2.22 -6.45 -0.59
N SER A 173 1.11 -7.19 -0.63
CA SER A 173 0.78 -8.06 -1.75
C SER A 173 0.13 -7.30 -2.90
N SER A 174 -0.43 -6.11 -2.63
CA SER A 174 -1.04 -5.25 -3.64
C SER A 174 -0.42 -3.87 -3.78
N PHE A 175 0.25 -3.29 -2.79
CA PHE A 175 0.77 -1.93 -2.95
C PHE A 175 2.08 -1.87 -3.72
N GLY A 176 2.15 -0.95 -4.68
CA GLY A 176 3.37 -0.54 -5.37
C GLY A 176 3.77 0.90 -5.02
N PRO A 177 4.88 1.41 -5.61
CA PRO A 177 5.41 2.74 -5.33
C PRO A 177 4.41 3.86 -5.61
N ASP A 178 3.68 3.81 -6.72
CA ASP A 178 2.66 4.81 -7.06
C ASP A 178 1.56 4.89 -6.00
N ASP A 179 1.17 3.75 -5.41
CA ASP A 179 0.17 3.71 -4.34
C ASP A 179 0.69 4.38 -3.06
N ILE A 180 1.96 4.13 -2.72
CA ILE A 180 2.61 4.72 -1.55
C ILE A 180 2.79 6.22 -1.75
N PHE A 181 3.18 6.65 -2.96
CA PHE A 181 3.28 8.06 -3.30
C PHE A 181 1.91 8.75 -3.21
N PHE A 182 0.88 8.14 -3.79
CA PHE A 182 -0.49 8.63 -3.68
C PHE A 182 -0.93 8.75 -2.21
N PHE A 183 -0.71 7.72 -1.39
CA PHE A 183 -0.98 7.78 0.05
C PHE A 183 -0.25 8.93 0.74
N ALA A 184 1.02 9.17 0.40
CA ALA A 184 1.81 10.27 0.95
C ALA A 184 1.20 11.63 0.59
N THR A 185 0.76 11.83 -0.66
CA THR A 185 0.08 13.07 -1.09
C THR A 185 -1.26 13.29 -0.38
N GLU A 186 -1.97 12.19 -0.07
CA GLU A 186 -3.24 12.24 0.66
C GLU A 186 -3.06 12.56 2.15
N LEU A 187 -1.91 12.17 2.71
CA LEU A 187 -1.48 12.53 4.06
C LEU A 187 -0.97 13.99 4.12
N ASN A 188 -0.17 14.38 3.14
CA ASN A 188 0.46 15.70 3.03
C ASN A 188 0.53 16.14 1.55
N PRO A 189 -0.37 17.05 1.11
CA PRO A 189 -0.43 17.51 -0.29
C PRO A 189 0.79 18.29 -0.78
N THR A 190 1.75 18.62 0.09
CA THR A 190 2.98 19.32 -0.29
C THR A 190 4.09 18.39 -0.77
N ILE A 191 3.86 17.07 -0.73
CA ILE A 191 4.79 16.06 -1.25
C ILE A 191 4.64 15.99 -2.77
N GLU A 192 5.69 16.40 -3.48
CA GLU A 192 5.73 16.38 -4.95
C GLU A 192 6.90 15.56 -5.50
N THR A 193 7.76 15.01 -4.64
CA THR A 193 8.97 14.27 -5.03
C THR A 193 9.24 13.09 -4.11
N ASP A 194 9.99 12.11 -4.61
CA ASP A 194 10.43 10.93 -3.86
C ASP A 194 11.27 11.32 -2.62
N ASP A 195 12.12 12.34 -2.73
CA ASP A 195 12.91 12.86 -1.61
C ASP A 195 12.01 13.48 -0.52
N ALA A 196 10.97 14.21 -0.92
CA ALA A 196 9.99 14.78 0.01
C ALA A 196 9.17 13.68 0.71
N LEU A 197 8.79 12.64 -0.03
CA LEU A 197 8.13 11.44 0.51
C LEU A 197 9.01 10.77 1.56
N MET A 198 10.26 10.44 1.21
CA MET A 198 11.16 9.74 2.14
C MET A 198 11.52 10.61 3.36
N ALA A 199 11.61 11.92 3.19
CA ALA A 199 11.75 12.84 4.32
C ALA A 199 10.51 12.83 5.24
N ASP A 200 9.30 12.75 4.70
CA ASP A 200 8.07 12.62 5.48
C ASP A 200 8.02 11.29 6.23
N VAL A 201 8.35 10.18 5.58
CA VAL A 201 8.46 8.84 6.19
C VAL A 201 9.44 8.87 7.38
N GLU A 202 10.61 9.49 7.23
CA GLU A 202 11.62 9.60 8.29
C GLU A 202 11.20 10.52 9.46
N ASN A 203 10.32 11.49 9.20
CA ASN A 203 9.83 12.41 10.22
C ASN A 203 8.57 11.89 10.93
N ASN A 204 7.74 11.15 10.21
CA ASN A 204 6.45 10.65 10.66
C ASN A 204 6.17 9.27 10.06
N PRO A 205 6.84 8.20 10.53
CA PRO A 205 6.68 6.86 9.94
C PRO A 205 5.36 6.18 10.29
N LEU A 206 4.64 6.65 11.33
CA LEU A 206 3.45 5.97 11.86
C LEU A 206 2.31 5.78 10.85
N PRO A 207 1.92 6.77 10.01
CA PRO A 207 0.88 6.58 9.01
C PRO A 207 1.25 5.47 8.01
N TYR A 208 2.52 5.40 7.60
CA TYR A 208 3.03 4.36 6.70
C TYR A 208 3.06 2.98 7.36
N LEU A 209 3.33 2.91 8.67
CA LEU A 209 3.18 1.66 9.42
C LEU A 209 1.73 1.18 9.50
N MET A 210 0.75 2.09 9.46
CA MET A 210 -0.67 1.72 9.45
C MET A 210 -1.10 1.06 8.13
N LEU A 211 -0.34 1.21 7.04
CA LEU A 211 -0.61 0.52 5.77
C LEU A 211 -0.60 -1.00 5.91
N ILE A 212 -0.03 -1.54 7.00
CA ILE A 212 -0.13 -2.97 7.32
C ILE A 212 -1.60 -3.43 7.43
N SER A 213 -2.57 -2.55 7.74
CA SER A 213 -4.00 -2.92 7.72
C SER A 213 -4.49 -3.31 6.32
N GLY A 214 -3.85 -2.83 5.26
CA GLY A 214 -4.13 -3.18 3.87
C GLY A 214 -3.15 -4.17 3.24
N SER A 215 -2.14 -4.63 3.99
CA SER A 215 -1.03 -5.45 3.48
C SER A 215 -1.44 -6.70 2.73
N ARG A 216 -2.49 -7.36 3.20
CA ARG A 216 -2.95 -8.65 2.71
C ARG A 216 -4.02 -8.56 1.63
N TYR A 217 -4.44 -7.36 1.24
CA TYR A 217 -5.37 -7.27 0.12
C TYR A 217 -4.65 -7.78 -1.14
N PRO A 218 -5.23 -8.77 -1.83
CA PRO A 218 -4.64 -9.24 -3.08
C PRO A 218 -4.85 -8.21 -4.17
N VAL A 219 -3.99 -8.24 -5.19
CA VAL A 219 -4.23 -7.51 -6.44
C VAL A 219 -5.55 -7.97 -7.06
N THR A 220 -6.36 -7.03 -7.52
CA THR A 220 -7.59 -7.33 -8.27
C THR A 220 -7.27 -7.42 -9.76
N MET A 221 -7.62 -8.54 -10.38
CA MET A 221 -7.41 -8.79 -11.81
C MET A 221 -8.74 -9.08 -12.52
N ASN A 222 -8.91 -8.63 -13.76
CA ASN A 222 -9.86 -9.19 -14.71
C ASN A 222 -9.12 -9.68 -15.95
N GLY A 223 -9.00 -11.00 -16.11
CA GLY A 223 -8.16 -11.60 -17.14
C GLY A 223 -6.70 -11.17 -16.97
N GLU A 224 -6.17 -10.48 -17.97
CA GLU A 224 -4.81 -9.92 -17.98
C GLU A 224 -4.72 -8.50 -17.42
N ASP A 225 -5.86 -7.83 -17.19
CA ASP A 225 -5.88 -6.46 -16.68
C ASP A 225 -5.87 -6.43 -15.16
N GLU A 226 -4.95 -5.65 -14.60
CA GLU A 226 -5.05 -5.20 -13.22
C GLU A 226 -6.15 -4.13 -13.12
N ILE A 227 -7.03 -4.27 -12.12
CA ILE A 227 -8.08 -3.29 -11.85
C ILE A 227 -7.55 -2.22 -10.91
N LEU A 228 -7.40 -1.00 -11.43
CA LEU A 228 -6.82 0.15 -10.73
C LEU A 228 -7.37 1.45 -11.30
N GLN A 229 -7.41 2.53 -10.52
CA GLN A 229 -7.79 3.84 -11.06
C GLN A 229 -6.59 4.51 -11.73
N VAL A 230 -6.72 4.71 -13.03
CA VAL A 230 -5.84 5.54 -13.85
C VAL A 230 -6.55 6.85 -14.14
N PHE A 231 -5.86 7.98 -13.93
CA PHE A 231 -6.46 9.29 -14.03
C PHE A 231 -5.44 10.33 -14.53
N THR A 232 -5.91 11.21 -15.42
CA THR A 232 -5.17 12.37 -15.91
C THR A 232 -6.08 13.57 -16.01
N GLU A 233 -5.55 14.72 -15.68
CA GLU A 233 -6.18 16.02 -15.76
C GLU A 233 -5.34 16.98 -16.59
N GLN A 234 -5.95 17.56 -17.62
CA GLN A 234 -5.29 18.55 -18.47
C GLN A 234 -6.20 19.74 -18.70
N ARG A 235 -5.61 20.94 -18.70
CA ARG A 235 -6.29 22.15 -19.16
C ARG A 235 -6.54 22.08 -20.67
N LEU A 236 -7.77 22.33 -21.08
CA LEU A 236 -8.19 22.35 -22.47
C LEU A 236 -9.11 23.56 -22.69
N GLU A 237 -8.66 24.57 -23.45
CA GLU A 237 -9.38 25.86 -23.53
C GLU A 237 -10.72 25.79 -24.26
N SER A 238 -10.85 24.85 -25.19
CA SER A 238 -12.05 24.63 -25.99
C SER A 238 -12.13 23.19 -26.45
N PHE A 239 -13.34 22.68 -26.60
CA PHE A 239 -13.62 21.35 -27.12
C PHE A 239 -14.72 21.44 -28.16
N ASP A 240 -14.47 20.91 -29.36
CA ASP A 240 -15.49 20.75 -30.39
C ASP A 240 -15.84 19.27 -30.57
N SER A 241 -16.99 18.89 -30.02
CA SER A 241 -17.50 17.52 -30.16
C SER A 241 -17.73 17.08 -31.61
N SER A 242 -17.92 18.01 -32.55
CA SER A 242 -18.19 17.69 -33.96
C SER A 242 -16.99 17.02 -34.65
N GLU A 243 -15.77 17.30 -34.19
CA GLU A 243 -14.53 16.76 -34.74
C GLU A 243 -14.36 15.27 -34.41
N ILE A 244 -14.86 14.83 -33.26
CA ILE A 244 -14.59 13.48 -32.73
C ILE A 244 -15.80 12.52 -32.78
N LYS A 245 -17.03 13.03 -32.98
CA LYS A 245 -18.27 12.23 -32.94
C LYS A 245 -18.33 11.02 -33.86
N LYS A 246 -17.48 10.94 -34.89
CA LYS A 246 -17.41 9.78 -35.79
C LYS A 246 -16.65 8.59 -35.19
N GLU A 247 -15.77 8.86 -34.23
CA GLU A 247 -14.86 7.87 -33.67
C GLU A 247 -15.13 7.60 -32.18
N PHE A 248 -15.94 8.44 -31.55
CA PHE A 248 -16.24 8.40 -30.12
C PHE A 248 -17.75 8.47 -29.89
N LYS A 249 -18.20 7.79 -28.85
CA LYS A 249 -19.50 8.03 -28.24
C LYS A 249 -19.39 9.30 -27.41
N VAL A 250 -20.18 10.33 -27.76
CA VAL A 250 -20.18 11.62 -27.05
C VAL A 250 -21.57 11.89 -26.48
N GLU A 251 -21.63 12.07 -25.17
CA GLU A 251 -22.83 12.44 -24.43
C GLU A 251 -22.62 13.81 -23.78
N TYR A 252 -23.71 14.56 -23.57
CA TYR A 252 -23.63 15.90 -22.97
C TYR A 252 -24.69 16.05 -21.87
N ALA A 253 -24.26 16.47 -20.69
CA ALA A 253 -25.14 16.76 -19.57
C ALA A 253 -24.53 17.86 -18.70
N GLN A 254 -25.33 18.88 -18.36
CA GLN A 254 -24.98 19.91 -17.37
C GLN A 254 -23.61 20.58 -17.60
N GLY A 255 -23.25 20.93 -18.85
CA GLY A 255 -21.97 21.58 -19.16
C GLY A 255 -20.76 20.63 -19.19
N ILE A 256 -21.01 19.32 -19.18
CA ILE A 256 -19.99 18.29 -19.25
C ILE A 256 -20.23 17.42 -20.48
N TYR A 257 -19.18 17.16 -21.24
CA TYR A 257 -19.18 16.13 -22.29
C TYR A 257 -18.53 14.88 -21.76
N ARG A 258 -19.22 13.74 -21.85
CA ARG A 258 -18.64 12.41 -21.65
C ARG A 258 -18.26 11.82 -23.00
N ILE A 259 -17.02 11.38 -23.11
CA ILE A 259 -16.38 10.89 -24.33
C ILE A 259 -15.92 9.46 -24.03
N GLY A 260 -16.44 8.48 -24.78
CA GLY A 260 -16.07 7.08 -24.64
C GLY A 260 -15.72 6.44 -25.98
N ILE A 261 -14.95 5.36 -25.95
CA ILE A 261 -14.65 4.53 -27.12
C ILE A 261 -15.03 3.09 -26.85
N GLU A 262 -15.78 2.46 -27.75
CA GLU A 262 -16.06 1.02 -27.65
C GLU A 262 -14.85 0.22 -28.17
N PRO A 263 -14.54 -0.95 -27.56
CA PRO A 263 -15.21 -1.54 -26.39
C PRO A 263 -14.63 -1.06 -25.03
N TRP A 264 -13.72 -0.08 -25.02
CA TRP A 264 -12.98 0.31 -23.81
C TRP A 264 -13.80 1.12 -22.80
N ASN A 265 -14.93 1.68 -23.19
CA ASN A 265 -15.85 2.38 -22.28
C ASN A 265 -16.67 1.43 -21.40
N ASP A 266 -16.61 0.12 -21.65
CA ASP A 266 -17.30 -0.93 -20.90
C ASP A 266 -16.34 -1.71 -19.97
N SER A 267 -16.90 -2.66 -19.21
CA SER A 267 -16.16 -3.55 -18.32
C SER A 267 -15.07 -4.34 -19.08
N PRO A 268 -13.86 -4.53 -18.48
CA PRO A 268 -13.41 -4.00 -17.19
C PRO A 268 -12.85 -2.58 -17.21
N HIS A 269 -12.70 -1.99 -18.39
CA HIS A 269 -11.83 -0.83 -18.59
C HIS A 269 -12.47 0.48 -18.16
N PHE A 270 -13.76 0.67 -18.45
CA PHE A 270 -14.50 1.91 -18.17
C PHE A 270 -13.72 3.17 -18.55
N ALA A 271 -12.99 3.11 -19.68
CA ALA A 271 -12.13 4.18 -20.16
C ALA A 271 -12.99 5.29 -20.76
N GLN A 272 -12.98 6.45 -20.10
CA GLN A 272 -13.80 7.60 -20.44
C GLN A 272 -13.03 8.89 -20.24
N ALA A 273 -13.39 9.91 -21.02
CA ALA A 273 -12.92 11.27 -20.83
C ALA A 273 -14.10 12.23 -20.61
N PHE A 274 -13.87 13.27 -19.81
CA PHE A 274 -14.86 14.27 -19.43
C PHE A 274 -14.31 15.65 -19.74
N TYR A 275 -14.92 16.37 -20.67
CA TYR A 275 -14.63 17.79 -20.87
C TYR A 275 -15.62 18.63 -20.06
N VAL A 276 -15.10 19.47 -19.19
CA VAL A 276 -15.88 20.31 -18.27
C VAL A 276 -15.75 21.76 -18.73
N GLU A 277 -16.84 22.34 -19.25
CA GLU A 277 -16.81 23.62 -19.94
C GLU A 277 -16.41 24.80 -19.03
N ASP A 278 -16.95 24.85 -17.81
CA ASP A 278 -16.73 25.94 -16.86
C ASP A 278 -15.29 25.98 -16.33
N GLN A 279 -14.67 24.81 -16.19
CA GLN A 279 -13.30 24.63 -15.72
C GLN A 279 -12.28 24.60 -16.86
N LYS A 280 -12.74 24.51 -18.13
CA LYS A 280 -11.87 24.36 -19.31
C LYS A 280 -10.85 23.26 -19.13
N LYS A 281 -11.35 22.08 -18.79
CA LYS A 281 -10.55 20.96 -18.31
C LYS A 281 -11.02 19.66 -18.94
N LEU A 282 -10.07 18.86 -19.37
CA LEU A 282 -10.29 17.47 -19.79
C LEU A 282 -9.79 16.55 -18.67
N VAL A 283 -10.65 15.64 -18.26
CA VAL A 283 -10.30 14.55 -17.36
C VAL A 283 -10.36 13.25 -18.13
N VAL A 284 -9.35 12.41 -18.01
CA VAL A 284 -9.31 11.06 -18.57
C VAL A 284 -9.24 10.08 -17.41
N SER A 285 -10.10 9.07 -17.41
CA SER A 285 -10.13 8.06 -16.37
C SER A 285 -10.37 6.66 -16.95
N SER A 286 -9.74 5.65 -16.36
CA SER A 286 -9.98 4.24 -16.65
C SER A 286 -9.74 3.39 -15.40
N LEU A 287 -10.31 2.19 -15.39
CA LEU A 287 -10.05 1.16 -14.39
C LEU A 287 -8.92 0.18 -14.76
N THR A 288 -8.23 0.41 -15.88
CA THR A 288 -7.11 -0.44 -16.35
C THR A 288 -6.09 0.40 -17.12
N ASP A 289 -4.81 0.02 -17.10
CA ASP A 289 -3.77 0.68 -17.89
C ASP A 289 -4.07 0.58 -19.40
N ARG A 290 -4.46 -0.59 -19.92
CA ARG A 290 -4.78 -0.77 -21.36
C ARG A 290 -5.93 0.13 -21.81
N GLY A 291 -6.99 0.23 -21.01
CA GLY A 291 -8.12 1.10 -21.32
C GLY A 291 -7.72 2.57 -21.38
N TYR A 292 -6.90 3.01 -20.43
CA TYR A 292 -6.32 4.35 -20.42
C TYR A 292 -5.47 4.60 -21.67
N ASP A 293 -4.52 3.71 -21.97
CA ASP A 293 -3.61 3.84 -23.12
C ASP A 293 -4.37 3.90 -24.45
N ALA A 294 -5.39 3.05 -24.61
CA ALA A 294 -6.23 3.03 -25.80
C ALA A 294 -6.98 4.36 -25.98
N LEU A 295 -7.55 4.89 -24.90
CA LEU A 295 -8.27 6.16 -24.91
C LEU A 295 -7.35 7.35 -25.19
N VAL A 296 -6.22 7.46 -24.48
CA VAL A 296 -5.21 8.52 -24.69
C VAL A 296 -4.69 8.48 -26.11
N THR A 297 -4.32 7.31 -26.62
CA THR A 297 -3.83 7.14 -28.00
C THR A 297 -4.87 7.62 -29.01
N LYS A 298 -6.15 7.29 -28.80
CA LYS A 298 -7.23 7.68 -29.70
C LYS A 298 -7.52 9.19 -29.62
N LEU A 299 -7.57 9.77 -28.41
CA LEU A 299 -7.73 11.21 -28.22
C LEU A 299 -6.58 11.97 -28.87
N ASN A 300 -5.33 11.52 -28.72
CA ASN A 300 -4.17 12.19 -29.31
C ASN A 300 -4.16 12.23 -30.85
N LYS A 301 -4.94 11.37 -31.54
CA LYS A 301 -5.16 11.51 -33.00
C LYS A 301 -5.93 12.78 -33.37
N HIS A 302 -6.66 13.35 -32.43
CA HIS A 302 -7.42 14.60 -32.53
C HIS A 302 -6.71 15.76 -31.81
N ALA A 303 -5.37 15.68 -31.68
CA ALA A 303 -4.51 16.76 -31.19
C ALA A 303 -4.77 17.24 -29.74
N PHE A 304 -5.29 16.38 -28.86
CA PHE A 304 -5.49 16.69 -27.44
C PHE A 304 -4.19 16.87 -26.65
N GLY A 305 -3.08 16.26 -27.08
CA GLY A 305 -1.75 16.46 -26.50
C GLY A 305 -1.58 15.87 -25.09
N LEU A 306 -2.35 14.83 -24.76
CA LEU A 306 -2.28 14.12 -23.48
C LEU A 306 -0.95 13.37 -23.35
N GLN A 307 -0.37 13.39 -22.16
CA GLN A 307 0.81 12.59 -21.84
C GLN A 307 0.46 11.09 -21.78
N ALA A 308 1.42 10.25 -22.16
CA ALA A 308 1.26 8.80 -22.09
C ALA A 308 1.25 8.31 -20.63
N ALA A 309 2.06 8.91 -19.76
CA ALA A 309 2.02 8.61 -18.33
C ALA A 309 0.80 9.28 -17.70
N PRO A 310 0.04 8.58 -16.85
CA PRO A 310 -1.06 9.18 -16.12
C PRO A 310 -0.57 10.04 -14.95
N ASP A 311 -1.37 11.02 -14.53
CA ASP A 311 -1.07 11.82 -13.33
C ASP A 311 -1.23 10.99 -12.05
N ILE A 312 -2.23 10.11 -12.02
CA ILE A 312 -2.50 9.21 -10.90
C ILE A 312 -2.72 7.79 -11.44
N ARG A 313 -2.01 6.84 -10.84
CA ARG A 313 -2.18 5.40 -11.04
C ARG A 313 -2.25 4.74 -9.67
N VAL A 314 -3.44 4.36 -9.22
CA VAL A 314 -3.66 3.88 -7.84
C VAL A 314 -4.59 2.67 -7.81
N ARG A 315 -4.20 1.65 -7.04
CA ARG A 315 -5.00 0.45 -6.83
C ARG A 315 -6.15 0.71 -5.86
N LEU A 316 -7.27 0.01 -6.08
CA LEU A 316 -8.47 0.16 -5.26
C LEU A 316 -8.21 -0.15 -3.77
N GLN A 317 -7.31 -1.09 -3.51
CA GLN A 317 -6.86 -1.49 -2.18
C GLN A 317 -6.28 -0.30 -1.42
N MET A 318 -5.51 0.57 -2.09
CA MET A 318 -4.95 1.76 -1.47
C MET A 318 -6.04 2.77 -1.13
N LEU A 319 -7.05 2.95 -1.99
CA LEU A 319 -8.20 3.82 -1.71
C LEU A 319 -8.99 3.34 -0.48
N ILE A 320 -9.18 2.02 -0.35
CA ILE A 320 -9.80 1.39 0.83
C ILE A 320 -8.96 1.68 2.07
N SER A 321 -7.64 1.48 1.99
CA SER A 321 -6.71 1.76 3.10
C SER A 321 -6.69 3.24 3.49
N ILE A 322 -6.71 4.17 2.55
CA ILE A 322 -6.82 5.61 2.83
C ILE A 322 -8.09 5.93 3.60
N LYS A 323 -9.24 5.42 3.14
CA LYS A 323 -10.52 5.61 3.84
C LYS A 323 -10.47 5.05 5.25
N HIS A 324 -9.87 3.89 5.42
CA HIS A 324 -9.79 3.21 6.71
C HIS A 324 -8.81 3.89 7.69
N ILE A 325 -7.61 4.25 7.22
CA ILE A 325 -6.52 4.80 8.03
C ILE A 325 -6.74 6.30 8.28
N LEU A 326 -7.04 7.08 7.24
CA LEU A 326 -7.16 8.53 7.30
C LEU A 326 -8.60 9.02 7.49
N GLY A 327 -9.61 8.14 7.36
CA GLY A 327 -11.02 8.54 7.39
C GLY A 327 -11.45 9.38 6.18
N LYS A 328 -10.62 9.43 5.12
CA LYS A 328 -10.83 10.26 3.93
C LYS A 328 -11.39 9.43 2.79
N GLU A 329 -12.54 9.83 2.25
CA GLU A 329 -13.05 9.22 1.01
C GLU A 329 -12.43 9.92 -0.19
N VAL A 330 -11.68 9.17 -0.99
CA VAL A 330 -11.04 9.66 -2.21
C VAL A 330 -11.96 9.42 -3.38
N ARG A 331 -12.22 10.47 -4.17
CA ARG A 331 -12.99 10.40 -5.41
C ARG A 331 -12.21 11.12 -6.50
N LEU A 332 -11.59 10.36 -7.40
CA LEU A 332 -10.82 10.93 -8.52
C LEU A 332 -11.75 11.43 -9.63
N ASN A 333 -12.65 10.58 -10.13
CA ASN A 333 -13.65 10.97 -11.11
C ASN A 333 -15.01 11.23 -10.45
N THR A 334 -15.40 12.51 -10.37
CA THR A 334 -16.71 12.93 -9.83
C THR A 334 -17.76 13.17 -10.92
N TYR A 335 -17.37 13.24 -12.19
CA TYR A 335 -18.24 13.65 -13.30
C TYR A 335 -19.17 12.54 -13.78
N GLU A 336 -18.80 11.28 -13.58
CA GLU A 336 -19.64 10.14 -13.98
C GLU A 336 -21.03 10.16 -13.31
N ALA A 337 -21.13 10.73 -12.10
CA ALA A 337 -22.40 10.89 -11.40
C ALA A 337 -23.42 11.76 -12.14
N VAL A 338 -22.97 12.65 -13.02
CA VAL A 338 -23.85 13.53 -13.83
C VAL A 338 -24.57 12.75 -14.94
N PHE A 339 -24.00 11.63 -15.37
CA PHE A 339 -24.52 10.78 -16.43
C PHE A 339 -25.23 9.53 -15.91
N LYS A 340 -25.25 9.31 -14.59
CA LYS A 340 -26.05 8.26 -13.97
C LYS A 340 -27.53 8.63 -14.08
N THR A 341 -28.28 7.88 -14.89
CA THR A 341 -29.73 7.78 -14.73
C THR A 341 -30.05 7.12 -13.39
N GLU A 342 -31.17 7.47 -12.76
CA GLU A 342 -31.64 6.84 -11.51
C GLU A 342 -31.49 5.31 -11.61
N PRO A 343 -30.94 4.65 -10.56
CA PRO A 343 -30.74 3.22 -10.61
C PRO A 343 -32.07 2.52 -10.89
N ASP A 344 -32.05 1.54 -11.78
CA ASP A 344 -33.16 0.60 -11.87
C ASP A 344 -33.29 -0.07 -10.49
N LEU A 345 -34.36 0.27 -9.77
CA LEU A 345 -34.63 -0.25 -8.42
C LEU A 345 -34.58 -1.79 -8.38
N ALA A 346 -34.86 -2.46 -9.51
CA ALA A 346 -34.72 -3.90 -9.63
C ALA A 346 -33.24 -4.34 -9.59
N ALA A 347 -32.34 -3.64 -10.27
CA ALA A 347 -30.91 -3.96 -10.30
C ALA A 347 -30.22 -3.69 -8.95
N GLU A 348 -30.63 -2.64 -8.24
CA GLU A 348 -30.13 -2.33 -6.89
C GLU A 348 -30.56 -3.41 -5.88
N HIS A 349 -31.82 -3.85 -5.96
CA HIS A 349 -32.35 -4.91 -5.12
C HIS A 349 -31.65 -6.27 -5.38
N GLU A 350 -31.31 -6.59 -6.63
CA GLU A 350 -30.52 -7.80 -6.94
C GLU A 350 -29.07 -7.71 -6.44
N LEU A 351 -28.42 -6.54 -6.53
CA LEU A 351 -27.10 -6.32 -5.94
C LEU A 351 -27.09 -6.48 -4.42
N ASP A 352 -28.11 -5.96 -3.74
CA ASP A 352 -28.27 -6.13 -2.29
C ASP A 352 -28.42 -7.59 -1.88
N LYS A 353 -29.16 -8.38 -2.68
CA LYS A 353 -29.24 -9.83 -2.49
C LYS A 353 -27.88 -10.49 -2.66
N LEU A 354 -27.12 -10.18 -3.71
CA LEU A 354 -25.79 -10.75 -3.90
C LEU A 354 -24.83 -10.38 -2.76
N ASN A 355 -24.83 -9.12 -2.32
CA ASN A 355 -24.03 -8.66 -1.19
C ASN A 355 -24.40 -9.39 0.12
N LYS A 356 -25.69 -9.60 0.35
CA LYS A 356 -26.18 -10.35 1.53
C LYS A 356 -25.80 -11.82 1.47
N LEU A 357 -25.84 -12.44 0.28
CA LEU A 357 -25.37 -13.81 0.06
C LEU A 357 -23.89 -13.93 0.42
N LEU A 358 -23.05 -13.02 -0.07
CA LEU A 358 -21.61 -12.98 0.25
C LEU A 358 -21.37 -12.81 1.76
N ALA A 359 -22.10 -11.89 2.40
CA ALA A 359 -21.98 -11.62 3.83
C ALA A 359 -22.30 -12.85 4.72
N LEU A 360 -23.26 -13.68 4.29
CA LEU A 360 -23.61 -14.93 5.00
C LEU A 360 -22.63 -16.07 4.71
N ALA A 361 -22.10 -16.16 3.48
CA ALA A 361 -21.17 -17.22 3.10
C ALA A 361 -19.78 -17.03 3.72
N LEU A 362 -19.27 -15.80 3.79
CA LEU A 362 -17.90 -15.48 4.21
C LEU A 362 -17.51 -16.03 5.60
N PRO A 363 -18.32 -15.91 6.67
CA PRO A 363 -17.99 -16.48 7.97
C PRO A 363 -17.80 -18.00 7.95
N VAL A 364 -18.63 -18.72 7.18
CA VAL A 364 -18.56 -20.18 7.05
C VAL A 364 -17.29 -20.59 6.31
N ILE A 365 -16.96 -19.88 5.22
CA ILE A 365 -15.71 -20.07 4.46
C ILE A 365 -14.49 -19.82 5.35
N ASN A 366 -14.50 -18.72 6.12
CA ASN A 366 -13.42 -18.36 7.03
C ASN A 366 -13.23 -19.37 8.17
N ALA A 367 -14.29 -20.09 8.56
CA ALA A 367 -14.21 -21.22 9.49
C ALA A 367 -13.69 -22.51 8.85
N GLY A 368 -13.35 -22.49 7.55
CA GLY A 368 -12.88 -23.65 6.79
C GLY A 368 -13.98 -24.64 6.43
N GLN A 369 -15.24 -24.22 6.48
CA GLN A 369 -16.40 -25.03 6.15
C GLN A 369 -16.94 -24.67 4.76
N GLU A 370 -17.55 -25.64 4.07
CA GLU A 370 -18.25 -25.37 2.82
C GLU A 370 -19.65 -24.79 3.11
N PRO A 371 -19.99 -23.60 2.56
CA PRO A 371 -21.33 -23.04 2.70
C PRO A 371 -22.37 -23.89 1.96
N ASP A 372 -23.53 -24.09 2.58
CA ASP A 372 -24.69 -24.64 1.88
C ASP A 372 -25.29 -23.57 0.96
N PHE A 373 -24.81 -23.54 -0.28
CA PHE A 373 -25.22 -22.57 -1.28
C PHE A 373 -26.73 -22.61 -1.59
N ARG A 374 -27.40 -23.76 -1.44
CA ARG A 374 -28.85 -23.85 -1.65
C ARG A 374 -29.63 -23.20 -0.53
N ALA A 375 -29.23 -23.44 0.71
CA ALA A 375 -29.84 -22.80 1.87
C ALA A 375 -29.66 -21.28 1.81
N LEU A 376 -28.45 -20.82 1.47
CA LEU A 376 -28.13 -19.41 1.34
C LEU A 376 -28.85 -18.74 0.16
N ALA A 377 -28.91 -19.39 -1.01
CA ALA A 377 -29.67 -18.90 -2.17
C ALA A 377 -31.14 -18.66 -1.82
N LYS A 378 -31.76 -19.65 -1.13
CA LYS A 378 -33.15 -19.57 -0.68
C LYS A 378 -33.36 -18.49 0.39
N GLU A 379 -32.43 -18.33 1.31
CA GLU A 379 -32.50 -17.32 2.37
C GLU A 379 -32.47 -15.88 1.81
N VAL A 380 -31.69 -15.68 0.76
CA VAL A 380 -31.45 -14.35 0.20
C VAL A 380 -32.30 -14.07 -1.06
N GLY A 381 -32.96 -15.10 -1.60
CA GLY A 381 -33.84 -14.96 -2.77
C GLY A 381 -33.10 -14.77 -4.09
N VAL A 382 -31.94 -15.42 -4.21
CA VAL A 382 -31.11 -15.53 -5.43
C VAL A 382 -31.30 -16.93 -6.01
N ASP A 383 -31.17 -17.10 -7.32
CA ASP A 383 -31.21 -18.43 -7.92
C ASP A 383 -30.00 -19.29 -7.48
N GLU A 384 -30.20 -20.61 -7.41
CA GLU A 384 -29.19 -21.53 -6.90
C GLU A 384 -27.92 -21.57 -7.75
N GLU A 385 -28.02 -21.32 -9.06
CA GLU A 385 -26.90 -21.36 -10.00
C GLU A 385 -25.97 -20.16 -9.80
N THR A 386 -26.53 -18.95 -9.77
CA THR A 386 -25.82 -17.71 -9.43
C THR A 386 -25.17 -17.81 -8.04
N ALA A 387 -25.90 -18.31 -7.05
CA ALA A 387 -25.34 -18.47 -5.71
C ALA A 387 -24.18 -19.48 -5.67
N GLN A 388 -24.30 -20.58 -6.41
CA GLN A 388 -23.26 -21.58 -6.52
C GLN A 388 -22.01 -21.05 -7.23
N GLU A 389 -22.17 -20.31 -8.33
CA GLU A 389 -21.04 -19.72 -9.06
C GLU A 389 -20.30 -18.69 -8.21
N LEU A 390 -21.04 -17.78 -7.55
CA LEU A 390 -20.46 -16.73 -6.72
C LEU A 390 -19.68 -17.31 -5.53
N ILE A 391 -20.25 -18.32 -4.86
CA ILE A 391 -19.61 -18.99 -3.71
C ILE A 391 -18.42 -19.85 -4.17
N LYS A 392 -18.49 -20.51 -5.32
CA LYS A 392 -17.34 -21.23 -5.89
C LYS A 392 -16.20 -20.28 -6.22
N HIS A 393 -16.50 -19.12 -6.80
CA HIS A 393 -15.49 -18.10 -7.11
C HIS A 393 -14.80 -17.60 -5.83
N LEU A 394 -15.59 -17.34 -4.77
CA LEU A 394 -15.07 -17.05 -3.43
C LEU A 394 -14.15 -18.17 -2.91
N LEU A 395 -14.59 -19.43 -2.95
CA LEU A 395 -13.81 -20.57 -2.45
C LEU A 395 -12.48 -20.76 -3.20
N ILE A 396 -12.49 -20.60 -4.52
CA ILE A 396 -11.27 -20.63 -5.35
C ILE A 396 -10.34 -19.48 -4.97
N SER A 397 -10.89 -18.29 -4.76
CA SER A 397 -10.09 -17.14 -4.32
C SER A 397 -9.50 -17.37 -2.92
N THR A 398 -10.26 -17.90 -1.96
CA THR A 398 -9.80 -18.16 -0.58
C THR A 398 -8.85 -19.35 -0.43
N ASN A 399 -8.99 -20.40 -1.26
CA ASN A 399 -8.09 -21.56 -1.23
C ASN A 399 -6.74 -21.29 -1.91
N LYS A 400 -6.61 -20.22 -2.71
CA LYS A 400 -5.31 -19.72 -3.15
C LYS A 400 -4.50 -19.05 -2.01
N PHE A 401 -5.11 -18.82 -0.85
CA PHE A 401 -4.50 -18.18 0.32
C PHE A 401 -4.30 -19.13 1.52
N LYS A 402 -4.51 -20.44 1.33
CA LYS A 402 -4.09 -21.51 2.27
C LYS A 402 -2.90 -22.24 1.69
#